data_AF-A0A644ZA07-F1
#
_entry.id   AF-A0A644ZA07-F1
#
_cell.length_a   1.000
_cell.length_b   1.000
_cell.length_c   1.000
_cell.angle_alpha   90.00
_cell.angle_beta   90.00
_cell.angle_gamma   90.00
#
_symmetry.space_group_name_H-M   'P 1'
#
loop_
_entity.id
_entity.type
_entity.pdbx_description
1 polymer ?
#
loop_
_entity_poly.entity_id
_entity_poly.type
_entity_poly.pdbx_seq_one_letter_code
_entity_poly.pdbx_strand_id
1 'polypeptide(L)' 'MRLFSPHDDNMPPMELRGMETLVFSDGVQKIDIRQFYRAEPPGVCGEWSEVLSRLKEKYHGKNPLVAIYPMGAIQIGEL' A
#
# COMPACT_ATOMS: atom_id res chain seq x y z
N MET A 1 21.99 1.05 -20.68
CA MET A 1 21.08 1.33 -19.54
C MET A 1 20.99 0.07 -18.69
N ARG A 2 21.16 0.15 -17.36
CA ARG A 2 21.03 -1.03 -16.48
C ARG A 2 19.54 -1.32 -16.24
N LEU A 3 19.00 -2.27 -17.01
CA LEU A 3 17.64 -2.83 -16.95
C LEU A 3 17.26 -3.44 -15.58
N PHE A 4 18.20 -3.53 -14.65
CA PHE A 4 18.03 -4.11 -13.32
C PHE A 4 18.57 -3.19 -12.23
N SER A 5 18.50 -1.87 -12.45
CA SER A 5 18.59 -0.97 -11.30
C SER A 5 17.35 -1.26 -10.46
N PRO A 6 17.45 -1.60 -9.17
CA PRO A 6 16.31 -2.08 -8.38
C PRO A 6 15.34 -0.92 -8.17
N HIS A 7 14.56 -0.49 -9.14
CA HIS A 7 13.61 0.60 -8.98
C HIS A 7 12.57 0.14 -7.96
N ASP A 8 12.31 0.96 -6.94
CA ASP A 8 11.26 0.65 -5.99
C ASP A 8 9.94 1.05 -6.65
N ASP A 9 9.46 0.19 -7.54
CA ASP A 9 8.21 0.36 -8.27
C ASP A 9 7.00 0.43 -7.33
N ASN A 10 7.20 0.10 -6.05
CA ASN A 10 6.19 0.21 -5.01
C ASN A 10 6.24 1.54 -4.26
N MET A 11 7.13 2.46 -4.63
CA MET A 11 7.06 3.83 -4.13
C MET A 11 5.86 4.55 -4.75
N PRO A 12 4.94 5.09 -3.92
CA PRO A 12 3.85 5.91 -4.44
C PRO A 12 4.40 7.09 -5.25
N PRO A 13 3.71 7.51 -6.33
CA PRO A 13 4.03 8.74 -7.05
C PRO A 13 4.21 9.92 -6.09
N MET A 14 5.04 10.90 -6.46
CA MET A 14 5.35 12.05 -5.58
C MET A 14 4.11 12.84 -5.15
N GLU A 15 3.04 12.79 -5.93
CA GLU A 15 1.74 13.39 -5.68
C GLU A 15 1.04 12.76 -4.45
N LEU A 16 1.38 11.52 -4.12
CA LEU A 16 0.89 10.79 -2.94
C LEU A 16 1.85 10.88 -1.76
N ARG A 17 2.89 11.74 -1.83
CA ARG A 17 3.88 11.89 -0.77
C ARG A 17 3.20 12.36 0.53
N GLY A 18 3.44 11.62 1.61
CA GLY A 18 2.83 11.87 2.92
C GLY A 18 1.51 11.11 3.14
N MET A 19 1.01 10.39 2.13
CA MET A 19 -0.06 9.43 2.32
C MET A 19 0.48 8.12 2.91
N GLU A 20 -0.24 7.59 3.89
CA GLU A 20 0.05 6.27 4.43
C GLU A 20 -0.53 5.20 3.51
N THR A 21 0.29 4.23 3.12
CA THR A 21 -0.13 3.06 2.35
C THR A 21 -0.13 1.80 3.22
N LEU A 22 -1.03 0.87 2.89
CA LEU A 22 -1.14 -0.44 3.52
C LEU A 22 -1.45 -1.49 2.45
N VAL A 23 -1.05 -2.73 2.69
CA VAL A 23 -1.37 -3.88 1.85
C VAL A 23 -2.44 -4.70 2.56
N PHE A 24 -3.52 -5.03 1.87
CA PHE A 24 -4.50 -6.00 2.33
C PHE A 24 -4.41 -7.23 1.44
N SER A 25 -4.09 -8.38 2.02
CA SER A 25 -4.08 -9.66 1.32
C SER A 25 -4.18 -10.80 2.32
N ASP A 26 -5.09 -11.73 2.05
CA ASP A 26 -5.16 -12.98 2.81
C ASP A 26 -3.93 -13.84 2.49
N GLY A 27 -3.29 -14.38 3.52
CA GLY A 27 -2.15 -15.30 3.42
C GLY A 27 -0.78 -14.70 3.03
N VAL A 28 -0.68 -13.38 2.79
CA VAL A 28 0.62 -12.72 2.52
C VAL A 28 1.21 -12.16 3.81
N GLN A 29 2.48 -12.43 4.07
CA GLN A 29 3.22 -11.85 5.17
C GLN A 29 4.23 -10.82 4.69
N LYS A 30 4.66 -9.95 5.62
CA LYS A 30 5.66 -8.92 5.33
C LYS A 30 6.98 -9.48 4.80
N ILE A 31 7.37 -10.68 5.23
CA ILE A 31 8.59 -11.35 4.76
C ILE A 31 8.51 -11.68 3.26
N ASP A 32 7.33 -12.04 2.76
CA ASP A 32 7.12 -12.45 1.37
C ASP A 32 7.30 -11.27 0.40
N ILE A 33 6.93 -10.06 0.86
CA ILE A 33 6.98 -8.85 0.04
C ILE A 33 8.26 -8.02 0.26
N ARG A 34 9.06 -8.31 1.29
CA ARG A 34 10.21 -7.47 1.67
C ARG A 34 11.21 -7.21 0.54
N GLN A 35 11.40 -8.20 -0.32
CA GLN A 35 12.30 -8.13 -1.48
C GLN A 35 11.89 -7.10 -2.53
N PHE A 36 10.63 -6.66 -2.54
CA PHE A 36 10.11 -5.69 -3.51
C PHE A 36 10.23 -4.24 -3.04
N TYR A 37 10.68 -4.00 -1.79
CA TYR A 37 10.80 -2.66 -1.23
C TYR A 37 12.27 -2.37 -0.87
N ARG A 38 12.76 -1.17 -1.21
CA ARG A 38 14.06 -0.70 -0.73
C ARG A 38 13.97 -0.30 0.75
N ALA A 39 12.90 0.39 1.12
CA ALA A 39 12.58 0.79 2.48
C ALA A 39 11.82 -0.31 3.23
N GLU A 40 11.38 0.00 4.46
CA GLU A 40 10.51 -0.88 5.22
C GLU A 40 9.15 -1.01 4.50
N PRO A 41 8.67 -2.23 4.20
CA PRO A 41 7.38 -2.40 3.54
C PRO A 41 6.23 -1.82 4.38
N PRO A 42 5.15 -1.35 3.73
CA PRO A 42 3.93 -0.91 4.40
C PRO A 42 3.35 -2.03 5.27
N GLY A 43 2.46 -1.66 6.19
CA GLY A 43 1.75 -2.64 7.02
C GLY A 43 0.94 -3.59 6.15
N VAL A 44 0.98 -4.88 6.48
CA VAL A 44 0.19 -5.92 5.82
C VAL A 44 -0.96 -6.33 6.76
N CYS A 45 -2.18 -6.23 6.28
CA CYS A 45 -3.39 -6.68 6.97
C CYS A 45 -3.88 -7.98 6.34
N GLY A 46 -4.06 -9.01 7.17
CA GLY A 46 -4.54 -10.32 6.73
C GLY A 46 -6.07 -10.37 6.65
N GLU A 47 -6.75 -9.57 7.47
CA GLU A 47 -8.20 -9.49 7.52
C GLU A 47 -8.72 -8.07 7.25
N TRP A 48 -9.89 -7.97 6.62
CA TRP A 48 -10.53 -6.68 6.35
C TRP A 48 -10.93 -5.93 7.64
N SER A 49 -11.22 -6.69 8.70
CA SER A 49 -11.52 -6.20 10.05
C SER A 49 -10.40 -5.33 10.62
N GLU A 50 -9.14 -5.68 10.33
CA GLU A 50 -7.94 -4.94 10.76
C GLU A 50 -7.85 -3.58 10.07
N VAL A 51 -8.08 -3.54 8.75
CA VAL A 51 -8.10 -2.30 7.96
C VAL A 51 -9.14 -1.34 8.52
N LEU A 52 -10.35 -1.84 8.76
CA LEU A 52 -11.44 -1.03 9.30
C LEU A 52 -11.14 -0.52 10.71
N SER A 53 -10.56 -1.36 11.57
CA SER A 53 -10.18 -0.98 12.94
C SER A 53 -9.13 0.11 12.96
N ARG A 54 -8.08 -0.02 12.12
CA ARG A 54 -7.04 1.00 11.95
C ARG A 54 -7.61 2.33 11.48
N LEU A 55 -8.53 2.32 10.52
CA LEU A 55 -9.18 3.53 10.03
C LEU A 55 -10.05 4.21 11.11
N LYS A 56 -10.82 3.43 11.87
CA LYS A 56 -11.66 3.95 12.97
C LYS A 56 -10.83 4.58 14.08
N GLU A 57 -9.70 3.99 14.43
CA GLU A 57 -8.79 4.53 15.43
C GLU A 57 -8.12 5.82 14.93
N LYS A 58 -7.54 5.78 13.71
CA LYS A 58 -6.85 6.93 13.10
C LYS A 58 -7.76 8.16 12.94
N TYR A 59 -9.02 7.94 12.64
CA TYR A 59 -10.01 9.01 12.43
C TYR A 59 -11.03 9.09 13.57
N HIS A 60 -10.69 8.65 14.78
CA HIS A 60 -11.60 8.71 15.92
C HIS A 60 -12.11 10.14 16.16
N GLY A 61 -13.43 10.28 16.35
CA GLY A 61 -14.10 11.57 16.51
C GLY A 61 -14.16 12.43 15.24
N LYS A 62 -13.74 11.90 14.08
CA LYS A 62 -13.81 12.56 12.77
C LYS A 62 -14.75 11.78 11.85
N ASN A 63 -15.30 12.47 10.85
CA ASN A 63 -16.10 11.88 9.78
C ASN A 63 -15.34 11.97 8.44
N PRO A 64 -14.34 11.11 8.19
CA PRO A 64 -13.59 11.14 6.95
C PRO A 64 -14.47 10.72 5.77
N LEU A 65 -14.29 11.38 4.63
CA LEU A 65 -14.86 10.91 3.36
C LEU A 65 -13.99 9.77 2.83
N VAL A 66 -14.64 8.69 2.39
CA VAL A 66 -13.96 7.51 1.85
C VAL A 66 -14.26 7.43 0.35
N ALA A 67 -13.20 7.44 -0.46
CA ALA A 67 -13.28 7.12 -1.88
C ALA A 67 -12.95 5.64 -2.08
N ILE A 68 -13.81 4.92 -2.79
CA ILE A 68 -13.62 3.51 -3.12
C ILE A 68 -13.51 3.40 -4.64
N TYR A 69 -12.42 2.80 -5.11
CA TYR A 69 -12.18 2.51 -6.52
C TYR A 69 -12.24 0.99 -6.73
N PRO A 70 -13.39 0.43 -7.16
CA PRO A 70 -13.61 -1.02 -7.18
C PRO A 70 -12.66 -1.79 -8.11
N MET A 71 -12.12 -1.12 -9.14
CA MET A 71 -11.15 -1.68 -10.08
C MET A 71 -9.93 -0.75 -10.17
N GLY A 72 -9.37 -0.36 -9.03
CA GLY A 72 -8.11 0.36 -8.98
C GLY A 72 -6.95 -0.56 -9.36
N ALA A 73 -6.81 -0.88 -10.64
CA ALA A 73 -5.59 -1.50 -11.16
C ALA A 73 -4.64 -0.37 -11.57
N ILE A 74 -3.58 -0.16 -10.80
CA ILE A 74 -2.42 0.58 -11.30
C ILE A 74 -1.55 -0.45 -12.01
N GLN A 75 -1.57 -0.43 -13.34
CA GLN A 75 -0.61 -1.18 -14.13
C GLN A 75 0.75 -0.50 -13.97
N ILE A 76 1.65 -1.12 -13.20
CA ILE A 76 3.03 -0.66 -13.08
C ILE A 76 3.82 -1.35 -14.20
N GLY A 77 4.03 -0.62 -15.29
CA GLY A 77 4.83 -1.05 -16.44
C GLY A 77 4.47 -0.28 -17.71
N GLU A 78 5.44 0.45 -18.27
CA GLU A 78 5.37 0.97 -19.64
C GLU A 78 5.82 -0.13 -20.63
N LEU A 79 5.24 -0.12 -21.84
CA LEU A 79 5.69 -0.90 -23.00
C LEU A 79 7.04 -0.38 -23.53
#